data_AF-A0A4R2IJP3-F1
#
_entry.id   AF-A0A4R2IJP3-F1
#
_cell.length_a   1.000
_cell.length_b   1.000
_cell.length_c   1.000
_cell.angle_alpha   90.00
_cell.angle_beta   90.00
_cell.angle_gamma   90.00
#
_symmetry.space_group_name_H-M   'P 1'
#
loop_
_entity.id
_entity.type
_entity.pdbx_description
1 polymer ?
#
loop_
_entity_poly.entity_id
_entity_poly.type
_entity_poly.pdbx_seq_one_letter_code
_entity_poly.pdbx_strand_id
1 'polypeptide(L)'
;MTALSDTDFPALGTDSPAEELISRRFQWYHLHARNARRAYRALGTVQLIAALVIAISVAISAPTWLAPALGGAIALAEGIRTLFGFKDSYPAYTRTAAELRNEAWLYAQRAGRYDEAEEPVKLLAERVVEISQAETMDWETALKSRSI
;
A
#
# COMPACT_ATOMS: atom_id res chain seq x y z
N MET A 1 -12.32 -4.50 -4.92
CA MET A 1 -11.53 -3.78 -3.88
C MET A 1 -11.55 -2.30 -4.19
N THR A 2 -12.61 -1.63 -3.73
CA THR A 2 -12.88 -0.19 -3.85
C THR A 2 -11.68 0.58 -3.28
N ALA A 3 -11.19 1.59 -4.00
CA ALA A 3 -10.14 2.44 -3.47
C ALA A 3 -10.69 3.15 -2.22
N LEU A 4 -10.06 2.94 -1.06
CA LEU A 4 -10.40 3.64 0.18
C LEU A 4 -10.40 5.15 -0.12
N SER A 5 -11.55 5.80 0.00
CA SER A 5 -11.64 7.24 -0.20
C SER A 5 -11.07 7.93 1.05
N ASP A 6 -10.33 9.04 0.89
CA ASP A 6 -9.83 9.84 2.02
C ASP A 6 -10.99 10.30 2.93
N THR A 7 -12.21 10.39 2.38
CA THR A 7 -13.47 10.71 3.07
C THR A 7 -14.02 9.59 3.96
N ASP A 8 -13.45 8.38 3.94
CA ASP A 8 -13.95 7.25 4.73
C ASP A 8 -13.34 7.16 6.14
N PHE A 9 -12.40 8.04 6.50
CA PHE A 9 -11.86 8.10 7.86
C PHE A 9 -12.72 9.02 8.74
N PRO A 10 -13.15 8.58 9.94
CA PRO A 10 -13.99 9.41 10.79
C PRO A 10 -13.20 10.63 11.28
N ALA A 11 -13.87 11.79 11.36
CA ALA A 11 -13.28 12.96 12.00
C ALA A 11 -13.18 12.70 13.51
N LEU A 12 -11.98 12.38 13.97
CA LEU A 12 -11.67 12.31 15.40
C LEU A 12 -11.38 13.71 15.94
N GLY A 13 -11.58 13.91 17.23
CA GLY A 13 -11.10 15.12 17.90
C GLY A 13 -9.58 15.26 17.84
N THR A 14 -9.05 16.44 18.18
CA THR A 14 -7.61 16.65 18.43
C THR A 14 -7.36 16.86 19.93
N ASP A 15 -8.29 16.39 20.76
CA ASP A 15 -8.25 16.61 22.20
C ASP A 15 -7.26 15.67 22.88
N SER A 16 -6.90 14.57 22.20
CA SER A 16 -5.92 13.60 22.68
C SER A 16 -4.81 13.29 21.66
N PRO A 17 -3.56 13.04 22.14
CA PRO A 17 -2.46 12.61 21.26
C PRO A 17 -2.73 11.30 20.51
N ALA A 18 -3.61 10.43 21.04
CA ALA A 18 -3.94 9.15 20.42
C ALA A 18 -4.77 9.33 19.13
N GLU A 19 -5.71 10.28 19.13
CA GLU A 19 -6.53 10.61 17.96
C GLU A 19 -5.72 11.24 16.83
N GLU A 20 -4.74 12.10 17.16
CA GLU A 20 -3.80 12.63 16.19
C GLU A 20 -2.89 11.54 15.62
N LEU A 21 -2.40 10.63 16.48
CA LEU A 21 -1.50 9.55 16.09
C LEU A 21 -2.15 8.62 15.05
N ILE A 22 -3.38 8.16 15.30
CA ILE A 22 -4.08 7.26 14.37
C ILE A 22 -4.36 7.96 13.04
N SER A 23 -4.77 9.23 13.07
CA SER A 23 -5.04 10.03 11.87
C SER A 23 -3.78 10.20 11.02
N ARG A 24 -2.65 10.56 11.65
CA ARG A 24 -1.35 10.70 10.98
C ARG A 24 -0.87 9.36 10.40
N ARG A 25 -0.99 8.27 11.15
CA ARG A 25 -0.61 6.92 10.68
C ARG A 25 -1.45 6.49 9.49
N PHE A 26 -2.78 6.63 9.58
CA PHE A 26 -3.69 6.31 8.48
C PHE A 26 -3.31 7.05 7.19
N GLN A 27 -3.10 8.37 7.26
CA GLN A 27 -2.72 9.18 6.10
C GLN A 27 -1.40 8.72 5.47
N TRP A 28 -0.39 8.40 6.29
CA TRP A 28 0.88 7.88 5.81
C TRP A 28 0.68 6.57 5.06
N TYR A 29 0.02 5.57 5.66
CA TYR A 29 -0.21 4.27 5.03
C TYR A 29 -1.06 4.36 3.77
N HIS A 30 -2.11 5.18 3.79
CA HIS A 30 -3.00 5.38 2.63
C HIS A 30 -2.24 6.00 1.45
N LEU A 31 -1.45 7.04 1.70
CA LEU A 31 -0.64 7.68 0.65
C LEU A 31 0.38 6.71 0.06
N HIS A 32 1.06 5.94 0.91
CA HIS A 32 2.05 4.95 0.47
C HIS A 32 1.41 3.81 -0.32
N ALA A 33 0.27 3.28 0.13
CA ALA A 33 -0.51 2.29 -0.61
C ALA A 33 -0.92 2.83 -1.99
N ARG A 34 -1.41 4.07 -2.06
CA ARG A 34 -1.83 4.70 -3.32
C ARG A 34 -0.65 4.88 -4.28
N ASN A 35 0.48 5.34 -3.79
CA ASN A 35 1.68 5.55 -4.60
C ASN A 35 2.26 4.23 -5.11
N ALA A 36 2.35 3.21 -4.24
CA ALA A 36 2.79 1.86 -4.64
C ALA A 36 1.86 1.26 -5.71
N ARG A 37 0.54 1.42 -5.56
CA ARG A 37 -0.44 0.97 -6.56
C ARG A 37 -0.26 1.68 -7.91
N ARG A 38 -0.05 2.99 -7.90
CA ARG A 38 0.17 3.80 -9.12
C ARG A 38 1.46 3.41 -9.81
N ALA A 39 2.57 3.31 -9.06
CA ALA A 39 3.86 2.88 -9.59
C ALA A 39 3.78 1.48 -10.20
N TYR A 40 3.16 0.53 -9.48
CA TYR A 40 2.95 -0.82 -10.00
C TYR A 40 2.16 -0.80 -11.30
N ARG A 41 1.01 -0.10 -11.36
CA ARG A 41 0.19 -0.05 -12.58
C ARG A 41 0.90 0.65 -13.73
N ALA A 42 1.56 1.79 -13.48
CA ALA A 42 2.25 2.57 -14.51
C ALA A 42 3.36 1.75 -15.18
N LEU A 43 4.21 1.09 -14.39
CA LEU A 43 5.29 0.23 -14.93
C LEU A 43 4.73 -0.92 -15.77
N GLY A 44 3.61 -1.53 -15.34
CA GLY A 44 2.96 -2.58 -16.12
C GLY A 44 2.32 -2.08 -17.41
N THR A 45 1.71 -0.90 -17.39
CA THR A 45 1.17 -0.29 -18.60
C THR A 45 2.29 0.02 -19.60
N VAL A 46 3.44 0.53 -19.15
CA VAL A 46 4.61 0.77 -20.02
C VAL A 46 5.08 -0.54 -20.67
N GLN A 47 5.13 -1.65 -19.93
CA GLN A 47 5.51 -2.95 -20.47
C GLN A 47 4.52 -3.46 -21.53
N LEU A 48 3.22 -3.33 -21.28
CA LEU A 48 2.18 -3.72 -22.24
C LEU A 48 2.25 -2.89 -23.53
N ILE A 49 2.45 -1.58 -23.40
CA ILE A 49 2.62 -0.69 -24.55
C ILE A 49 3.89 -1.07 -25.33
N ALA A 50 5.02 -1.29 -24.64
CA ALA A 50 6.26 -1.70 -25.29
C ALA A 50 6.11 -3.04 -26.02
N ALA A 51 5.43 -4.02 -25.42
CA ALA A 51 5.16 -5.32 -26.05
C ALA A 51 4.29 -5.17 -27.32
N LEU A 52 3.28 -4.31 -27.28
CA LEU A 52 2.45 -4.00 -28.45
C LEU A 52 3.27 -3.32 -29.56
N VAL A 53 4.14 -2.37 -29.21
CA VAL A 53 5.02 -1.69 -30.19
C VAL A 53 5.98 -2.69 -30.82
N ILE A 54 6.53 -3.65 -30.06
CA ILE A 54 7.34 -4.74 -30.62
C ILE A 54 6.53 -5.52 -31.66
N ALA A 55 5.30 -5.92 -31.36
CA ALA A 55 4.47 -6.67 -32.30
C ALA A 55 4.18 -5.89 -33.60
N ILE A 56 3.87 -4.59 -33.48
CA ILE A 56 3.63 -3.71 -34.64
C ILE A 56 4.91 -3.49 -35.44
N SER A 57 6.06 -3.39 -34.77
CA SER A 57 7.36 -3.15 -35.42
C SER A 57 7.71 -4.22 -36.46
N VAL A 58 7.29 -5.46 -36.22
CA VAL A 58 7.46 -6.59 -37.14
C VAL A 58 6.61 -6.40 -38.40
N ALA A 59 5.37 -5.95 -38.25
CA ALA A 59 4.44 -5.77 -39.37
C ALA A 59 4.86 -4.64 -40.33
N ILE A 60 5.52 -3.60 -39.81
CA ILE A 60 5.94 -2.42 -40.60
C ILE A 60 7.41 -2.45 -41.03
N SER A 61 8.13 -3.56 -40.81
CA SER A 61 9.57 -3.66 -41.10
C SER A 61 10.40 -2.53 -40.46
N ALA A 62 10.12 -2.26 -39.18
CA ALA A 62 10.83 -1.25 -38.42
C ALA A 62 12.33 -1.57 -38.26
N PRO A 63 13.17 -0.60 -37.86
CA PRO A 63 14.59 -0.83 -37.64
C PRO A 63 14.86 -1.98 -36.66
N THR A 64 15.87 -2.81 -36.98
CA THR A 64 16.20 -4.03 -36.22
C THR A 64 16.62 -3.78 -34.77
N TRP A 65 17.04 -2.55 -34.43
CA TRP A 65 17.40 -2.16 -33.06
C TRP A 65 16.19 -1.85 -32.17
N LEU A 66 15.01 -1.61 -32.74
CA LEU A 66 13.84 -1.16 -31.98
C LEU A 66 13.30 -2.24 -31.04
N ALA A 67 13.15 -3.47 -31.54
CA ALA A 67 12.67 -4.59 -30.75
C ALA A 67 13.57 -4.92 -29.54
N PRO A 68 14.90 -5.07 -29.67
CA PRO A 68 15.77 -5.33 -28.52
C PRO A 68 15.82 -4.15 -27.54
N ALA A 69 15.75 -2.90 -28.01
CA ALA A 69 15.67 -1.73 -27.12
C ALA A 69 14.40 -1.74 -26.25
N LEU A 70 13.25 -2.06 -26.83
CA LEU A 70 11.98 -2.20 -26.11
C LEU A 70 11.98 -3.40 -25.16
N GLY A 71 12.58 -4.52 -25.56
CA GLY A 71 12.77 -5.68 -24.70
C GLY A 71 13.62 -5.35 -23.47
N GLY A 72 14.71 -4.59 -23.64
CA GLY A 72 15.52 -4.09 -22.54
C GLY A 72 14.76 -3.16 -21.59
N ALA A 73 13.93 -2.26 -22.14
CA ALA A 73 13.07 -1.39 -21.34
C ALA A 73 12.03 -2.17 -20.51
N ILE A 74 11.43 -3.22 -21.10
CA ILE A 74 10.51 -4.12 -20.39
C ILE A 74 11.21 -4.82 -19.22
N ALA A 75 12.40 -5.38 -19.46
CA ALA A 75 13.17 -6.08 -18.45
C ALA A 75 13.60 -5.14 -17.31
N LEU A 76 14.05 -3.92 -17.63
CA LEU A 76 14.38 -2.90 -16.63
C LEU A 76 13.16 -2.51 -15.79
N ALA A 77 12.01 -2.30 -16.43
CA ALA A 77 10.76 -2.00 -15.73
C ALA A 77 10.34 -3.14 -14.79
N GLU A 78 10.52 -4.40 -15.20
CA GLU A 78 10.21 -5.55 -14.34
C GLU A 78 11.21 -5.68 -13.19
N GLY A 79 12.50 -5.44 -13.46
CA GLY A 79 13.54 -5.38 -12.44
C GLY A 79 13.22 -4.35 -11.37
N ILE A 80 12.79 -3.14 -11.77
CA ILE A 80 12.34 -2.09 -10.83
C ILE A 80 11.12 -2.58 -10.03
N ARG A 81 10.09 -3.16 -10.68
CA ARG A 81 8.90 -3.66 -9.98
C ARG A 81 9.22 -4.72 -8.93
N THR A 82 10.14 -5.61 -9.26
CA THR A 82 10.56 -6.71 -8.41
C THR A 82 11.47 -6.24 -7.27
N LEU A 83 12.43 -5.35 -7.57
CA LEU A 83 13.38 -4.80 -6.60
C LEU A 83 12.67 -3.99 -5.51
N PHE A 84 11.71 -3.15 -5.90
CA PHE A 84 10.92 -2.37 -4.94
C PHE A 84 9.77 -3.18 -4.31
N GLY A 85 9.57 -4.43 -4.70
CA GLY A 85 8.57 -5.32 -4.10
C GLY A 85 7.15 -4.75 -4.14
N PHE A 86 6.81 -3.95 -5.17
CA PHE A 86 5.52 -3.23 -5.22
C PHE A 86 4.31 -4.16 -5.18
N LYS A 87 4.48 -5.43 -5.58
CA LYS A 87 3.44 -6.46 -5.54
C LYS A 87 3.04 -6.85 -4.12
N ASP A 88 4.00 -6.87 -3.19
CA ASP A 88 3.79 -7.35 -1.82
C ASP A 88 3.53 -6.18 -0.85
N SER A 89 4.19 -5.05 -1.10
CA SER A 89 4.03 -3.85 -0.26
C SER A 89 2.68 -3.15 -0.45
N TYR A 90 2.11 -3.14 -1.67
CA TYR A 90 0.80 -2.52 -1.90
C TYR A 90 -0.36 -3.17 -1.09
N PRO A 91 -0.53 -4.51 -1.11
CA PRO A 91 -1.54 -5.18 -0.30
C PRO A 91 -1.34 -4.97 1.20
N ALA A 92 -0.09 -5.06 1.68
CA ALA A 92 0.25 -4.87 3.09
C ALA A 92 -0.18 -3.47 3.58
N TYR A 93 0.27 -2.41 2.91
CA TYR A 93 -0.12 -1.04 3.28
C TYR A 93 -1.62 -0.79 3.19
N THR A 94 -2.31 -1.38 2.20
CA THR A 94 -3.76 -1.24 2.07
C THR A 94 -4.49 -1.93 3.22
N ARG A 95 -4.00 -3.09 3.67
CA ARG A 95 -4.56 -3.82 4.80
C ARG A 95 -4.38 -3.04 6.10
N THR A 96 -3.18 -2.56 6.40
CA THR A 96 -2.90 -1.76 7.60
C THR A 96 -3.73 -0.47 7.61
N ALA A 97 -3.85 0.22 6.47
CA ALA A 97 -4.73 1.39 6.37
C ALA A 97 -6.21 1.05 6.63
N ALA A 98 -6.69 -0.09 6.15
CA ALA A 98 -8.06 -0.54 6.40
C ALA A 98 -8.29 -0.93 7.88
N GLU A 99 -7.31 -1.59 8.52
CA GLU A 99 -7.36 -1.93 9.95
C GLU A 99 -7.39 -0.67 10.82
N LEU A 100 -6.51 0.31 10.54
CA LEU A 100 -6.52 1.62 11.23
C LEU A 100 -7.85 2.35 11.04
N ARG A 101 -8.42 2.34 9.82
CA ARG A 101 -9.71 2.96 9.53
C ARG A 101 -10.84 2.32 10.33
N ASN A 102 -10.89 0.98 10.37
CA ASN A 102 -11.93 0.26 11.08
C ASN A 102 -11.82 0.49 12.60
N GLU A 103 -10.60 0.50 13.15
CA GLU A 103 -10.35 0.82 14.56
C GLU A 103 -10.80 2.26 14.89
N ALA A 104 -10.52 3.23 14.01
CA ALA A 104 -10.99 4.60 14.18
C ALA A 104 -12.53 4.72 14.21
N TRP A 105 -13.24 3.97 13.36
CA TRP A 105 -14.71 3.94 13.37
C TRP A 105 -15.29 3.31 14.63
N LEU A 106 -14.67 2.23 15.14
CA LEU A 106 -15.07 1.62 16.40
C LEU A 106 -14.92 2.60 17.57
N TYR A 107 -13.80 3.33 17.62
CA TYR A 107 -13.59 4.37 18.63
C TYR A 107 -14.59 5.52 18.49
N ALA A 108 -14.76 6.06 17.28
CA ALA A 108 -15.66 7.20 17.02
C ALA A 108 -17.12 6.90 17.39
N GLN A 109 -17.58 5.68 17.17
CA GLN A 109 -18.95 5.26 17.49
C GLN A 109 -19.09 4.68 18.90
N ARG A 110 -18.02 4.66 19.70
CA ARG A 110 -17.94 3.94 20.98
C ARG A 110 -18.50 2.52 20.87
N ALA A 111 -18.12 1.82 19.80
CA ALA A 111 -18.63 0.49 19.50
C ALA A 111 -17.61 -0.60 19.87
N GLY A 112 -18.13 -1.80 20.10
CA GLY A 112 -17.31 -2.97 20.43
C GLY A 112 -16.50 -2.75 21.70
N ARG A 113 -15.18 -2.87 21.60
CA ARG A 113 -14.25 -2.75 22.73
C ARG A 113 -14.17 -1.34 23.34
N TYR A 114 -14.74 -0.32 22.70
CA TYR A 114 -14.80 1.04 23.23
C TYR A 114 -16.10 1.38 23.96
N ASP A 115 -17.11 0.51 23.91
CA ASP A 115 -18.41 0.72 24.58
C ASP A 115 -18.27 0.57 26.10
N GLU A 116 -17.55 -0.47 26.54
CA GLU A 116 -17.33 -0.80 27.95
C GLU A 116 -15.99 -0.28 28.50
N ALA A 117 -15.20 0.43 27.69
CA ALA A 117 -13.88 0.88 28.09
C ALA A 117 -13.96 2.06 29.07
N GLU A 118 -13.33 1.90 30.24
CA GLU A 118 -13.21 2.98 31.24
C GLU A 118 -12.34 4.15 30.72
N GLU A 119 -11.29 3.83 29.95
CA GLU A 119 -10.38 4.79 29.34
C GLU A 119 -10.21 4.54 27.82
N PRO A 120 -11.21 4.88 26.98
CA PRO A 120 -11.23 4.53 25.56
C PRO A 120 -10.07 5.14 24.75
N VAL A 121 -9.55 6.30 25.19
CA VAL A 121 -8.39 6.95 24.56
C VAL A 121 -7.09 6.16 24.78
N LYS A 122 -6.88 5.58 25.96
CA LYS A 122 -5.68 4.76 26.23
C LYS A 122 -5.75 3.46 25.43
N LEU A 123 -6.92 2.82 25.42
CA LEU A 123 -7.16 1.64 24.59
C LEU A 123 -6.88 1.92 23.11
N LEU A 124 -7.32 3.09 22.60
CA LEU A 124 -7.02 3.50 21.23
C LEU A 124 -5.51 3.56 20.97
N ALA A 125 -4.74 4.17 21.87
CA ALA A 125 -3.29 4.29 21.74
C ALA A 125 -2.60 2.91 21.68
N GLU A 126 -2.98 1.98 22.57
CA GLU A 126 -2.46 0.61 22.59
C GLU A 126 -2.75 -0.11 21.29
N ARG A 127 -4.01 -0.06 20.83
CA ARG A 127 -4.44 -0.69 19.57
C ARG A 127 -3.72 -0.14 18.36
N VAL A 128 -3.51 1.17 18.31
CA VAL A 128 -2.79 1.84 17.22
C VAL A 128 -1.32 1.41 17.19
N VAL A 129 -0.68 1.22 18.35
CA VAL A 129 0.68 0.67 18.46
C VAL A 129 0.72 -0.80 18.02
N GLU A 130 -0.21 -1.63 18.48
CA GLU A 130 -0.30 -3.05 18.10
C GLU A 130 -0.45 -3.25 16.59
N ILE A 131 -1.37 -2.50 15.95
CA ILE A 131 -1.56 -2.55 14.49
C ILE A 131 -0.27 -2.16 13.75
N SER A 132 0.50 -1.21 14.30
CA SER A 132 1.76 -0.79 13.69
C SER A 132 2.89 -1.80 13.92
N GLN A 133 2.91 -2.49 15.06
CA GLN A 133 3.92 -3.50 15.38
C GLN A 133 3.73 -4.81 14.63
N ALA A 134 2.48 -5.18 14.32
CA ALA A 134 2.17 -6.36 13.52
C ALA A 134 2.86 -6.33 12.14
N GLU A 135 3.01 -5.13 11.56
CA GLU A 135 3.73 -4.97 10.29
C GLU A 135 5.23 -5.28 10.43
N THR A 136 5.89 -4.81 11.48
CA THR A 136 7.33 -5.06 11.71
C THR A 136 7.62 -6.55 11.83
N MET A 137 6.75 -7.31 12.51
CA MET A 137 6.90 -8.76 12.63
C MET A 137 6.67 -9.48 11.29
N ASP A 138 5.75 -8.99 10.45
CA ASP A 138 5.54 -9.51 9.10
C ASP A 138 6.78 -9.27 8.22
N TRP A 139 7.45 -8.12 8.34
CA TRP A 139 8.73 -7.85 7.65
C TRP A 139 9.85 -8.78 8.11
N GLU A 140 10.01 -8.99 9.42
CA GLU A 140 11.00 -9.92 9.96
C GLU A 140 10.76 -11.37 9.50
N THR A 141 9.49 -11.77 9.43
CA THR A 141 9.09 -13.12 9.00
C THR A 141 9.32 -13.30 7.50
N ALA A 142 8.98 -12.30 6.68
CA ALA A 142 9.25 -12.28 5.25
C ALA A 142 10.76 -12.27 4.94
N LEU A 143 11.56 -11.60 5.78
CA LEU A 143 13.03 -11.62 5.65
C LEU A 143 13.59 -13.01 5.97
N LYS A 144 13.11 -13.63 7.06
CA LYS A 144 13.51 -14.99 7.48
C LYS A 144 13.13 -16.06 6.48
N SER A 145 11.98 -15.97 5.83
CA SER A 145 11.56 -16.94 4.81
C SER A 145 12.33 -16.82 3.50
N ARG A 146 12.90 -15.64 3.20
CA ARG A 146 13.74 -15.41 2.02
C ARG A 146 15.21 -15.82 2.23
N SER A 147 15.63 -16.02 3.48
CA SER A 147 16.99 -16.44 3.84
C SER A 147 17.18 -17.95 4.01
N ILE A 148 16.20 -18.77 3.62
CA ILE A 148 16.26 -20.24 3.64
C ILE A 148 16.25 -20.77 2.21
#